data_AF-A0A1F8L669-F1
#
_entry.id   AF-A0A1F8L669-F1
#
_cell.length_a   1.000
_cell.length_b   1.000
_cell.length_c   1.000
_cell.angle_alpha   90.00
_cell.angle_beta   90.00
_cell.angle_gamma   90.00
#
_symmetry.space_group_name_H-M   'P 1'
#
loop_
_entity.id
_entity.type
_entity.pdbx_description
1 polymer ?
#
loop_
_entity_poly.entity_id
_entity_poly.type
_entity_poly.pdbx_seq_one_letter_code
_entity_poly.pdbx_strand_id
1 'polypeptide(L)'
;MSAAAERDLVVAIRAEMAGIAPSRGCCRRAEAAALAPFAREASLARLAVRLGGDPDRHEPYWSWTTAAPHCRAAYLRGLFLTRGSLSLAGGRTHLEFVLEPDRAKRLTGQLAELGLPASQRARRGRGVVTWKSAETIATFLRLAGASASLLQLEAQRVARTLRGELNRSLNAEAANLARAVQAAARQIEAIDRLEAEGLLPSLPPRARSVAAARREAPEATLAELATALGLHRSAVQRQLERLEWRSLSGETAGRPGPGRAAPI
;
A
#
# COMPACT_ATOMS: atom_id res chain seq x y z
N MET A 1 11.06 -1.45 -1.86
CA MET A 1 11.94 -1.98 -0.80
C MET A 1 12.50 -3.29 -1.29
N SER A 2 13.78 -3.57 -1.05
CA SER A 2 14.36 -4.86 -1.42
C SER A 2 13.89 -5.94 -0.45
N ALA A 3 13.87 -7.18 -0.90
CA ALA A 3 13.59 -8.33 -0.03
C ALA A 3 14.63 -8.51 1.09
N ALA A 4 15.79 -7.85 0.99
CA ALA A 4 16.80 -7.81 2.06
C ALA A 4 16.34 -6.93 3.23
N ALA A 5 15.94 -5.69 2.95
CA ALA A 5 15.45 -4.77 3.99
C ALA A 5 14.18 -5.31 4.71
N GLU A 6 13.30 -6.02 4.00
CA GLU A 6 12.14 -6.70 4.60
C GLU A 6 12.58 -7.80 5.59
N ARG A 7 13.63 -8.56 5.27
CA ARG A 7 14.18 -9.59 6.15
C ARG A 7 14.89 -8.98 7.37
N ASP A 8 15.68 -7.93 7.15
CA ASP A 8 16.40 -7.25 8.23
C ASP A 8 15.45 -6.67 9.27
N LEU A 9 14.32 -6.10 8.83
CA LEU A 9 13.29 -5.60 9.74
C LEU A 9 12.64 -6.72 10.57
N VAL A 10 12.37 -7.89 9.97
CA VAL A 10 11.85 -9.05 10.72
C VAL A 10 12.86 -9.53 11.76
N VAL A 11 14.16 -9.53 11.42
CA VAL A 11 15.23 -9.86 12.37
C VAL A 11 15.29 -8.83 13.50
N ALA A 12 15.21 -7.54 13.18
CA ALA A 12 15.19 -6.45 14.16
C ALA A 12 14.01 -6.56 15.13
N ILE A 13 12.80 -6.85 14.63
CA ILE A 13 11.60 -7.07 15.47
C ILE A 13 11.85 -8.20 16.48
N ARG A 14 12.39 -9.33 16.02
CA ARG A 14 12.68 -10.48 16.91
C ARG A 14 13.78 -10.15 17.91
N ALA A 15 14.82 -9.44 17.48
CA ALA A 15 15.92 -9.03 18.36
C ALA A 15 15.45 -8.03 19.43
N GLU A 16 14.62 -7.05 19.07
CA GLU A 16 14.02 -6.10 20.00
C GLU A 16 13.20 -6.85 21.07
N MET A 17 12.31 -7.75 20.64
CA MET A 17 11.52 -8.57 21.58
C MET A 17 12.41 -9.43 22.48
N ALA A 18 13.39 -10.13 21.92
CA ALA A 18 14.31 -10.96 22.69
C ALA A 18 15.19 -10.14 23.65
N GLY A 19 15.42 -8.86 23.36
CA GLY A 19 16.16 -7.94 24.22
C GLY A 19 15.38 -7.51 25.47
N ILE A 20 14.04 -7.53 25.42
CA ILE A 20 13.18 -7.07 26.53
C ILE A 20 13.49 -7.85 27.81
N ALA A 21 13.72 -7.10 28.89
CA ALA A 21 13.85 -7.63 30.24
C ALA A 21 12.62 -7.19 31.06
N PRO A 22 11.60 -8.06 31.24
CA PRO A 22 10.41 -7.69 31.98
C PRO A 22 10.77 -7.29 33.42
N SER A 23 10.31 -6.11 33.87
CA SER A 23 10.58 -5.60 35.21
C SER A 23 10.00 -6.49 36.32
N ARG A 24 8.80 -7.03 36.08
CA ARG A 24 8.08 -7.90 37.02
C ARG A 24 8.53 -9.35 36.92
N GLY A 25 8.82 -9.98 38.05
CA GLY A 25 9.17 -11.41 38.11
C GLY A 25 8.09 -12.34 37.54
N CYS A 26 6.81 -12.00 37.71
CA CYS A 26 5.71 -12.77 37.12
C CYS A 26 5.70 -12.73 35.58
N CYS A 27 6.06 -11.59 34.96
CA CYS A 27 6.22 -11.51 33.51
C CYS A 27 7.41 -12.33 33.03
N ARG A 28 8.54 -12.29 33.74
CA ARG A 28 9.71 -13.10 33.43
C ARG A 28 9.38 -14.60 33.42
N ARG A 29 8.65 -15.07 34.45
CA ARG A 29 8.17 -16.47 34.52
C ARG A 29 7.21 -16.82 33.38
N ALA A 30 6.27 -15.94 33.06
CA ALA A 30 5.30 -16.17 31.98
C ALA A 30 5.99 -16.29 30.61
N GLU A 31 6.95 -15.41 30.32
CA GLU A 31 7.74 -15.48 29.09
C GLU A 31 8.64 -16.70 29.06
N ALA A 32 9.34 -17.01 30.16
CA ALA A 32 10.17 -18.21 30.28
C ALA A 32 9.37 -19.50 30.07
N ALA A 33 8.13 -19.58 30.59
CA ALA A 33 7.25 -20.73 30.39
C ALA A 33 6.94 -20.99 28.90
N ALA A 34 6.79 -19.94 28.10
CA ALA A 34 6.61 -20.09 26.65
C ALA A 34 7.89 -20.53 25.92
N LEU A 35 9.07 -20.20 26.47
CA LEU A 35 10.39 -20.53 25.91
C LEU A 35 10.86 -21.95 26.24
N ALA A 36 10.57 -22.44 27.45
CA ALA A 36 11.10 -23.70 27.98
C ALA A 36 10.93 -24.92 27.05
N PRO A 37 9.78 -25.14 26.38
CA PRO A 37 9.61 -26.28 25.47
C PRO A 37 10.53 -26.23 24.23
N PHE A 38 11.24 -25.13 24.00
CA PHE A 38 12.09 -24.84 22.85
C PHE A 38 13.53 -24.48 23.22
N ALA A 39 13.93 -24.73 24.47
CA ALA A 39 15.28 -24.46 24.96
C ALA A 39 16.40 -25.27 24.26
N ARG A 40 16.08 -26.07 23.23
CA ARG A 40 17.09 -26.73 22.37
C ARG A 40 17.85 -25.74 21.48
N GLU A 41 17.25 -24.59 21.16
CA GLU A 41 17.96 -23.53 20.44
C GLU A 41 18.78 -22.68 21.42
N ALA A 42 20.09 -22.58 21.22
CA ALA A 42 21.00 -21.93 22.17
C ALA A 42 20.66 -20.47 22.47
N SER A 43 20.14 -19.73 21.48
CA SER A 43 19.68 -18.34 21.63
C SER A 43 18.50 -18.25 22.61
N LEU A 44 17.51 -19.13 22.47
CA LEU A 44 16.30 -19.20 23.29
C LEU A 44 16.59 -19.78 24.67
N ALA A 45 17.50 -20.74 24.77
CA ALA A 45 17.99 -21.28 26.04
C ALA A 45 18.62 -20.18 26.91
N ARG A 46 19.54 -19.39 26.32
CA ARG A 46 20.15 -18.25 27.01
C ARG A 46 19.11 -17.21 27.45
N LEU A 47 18.11 -16.95 26.60
CA LEU A 47 17.02 -16.05 26.96
C LEU A 47 16.19 -16.59 28.14
N ALA A 48 15.84 -17.87 28.13
CA ALA A 48 15.10 -18.50 29.23
C ALA A 48 15.87 -18.41 30.56
N VAL A 49 17.17 -18.73 30.55
CA VAL A 49 18.05 -18.62 31.72
C VAL A 49 18.12 -17.16 32.23
N ARG A 50 18.27 -16.18 31.33
CA ARG A 50 18.28 -14.74 31.69
C ARG A 50 16.98 -14.30 32.37
N LEU A 51 15.85 -14.90 32.02
CA LEU A 51 14.55 -14.63 32.62
C LEU A 51 14.34 -15.37 33.95
N GLY A 52 15.32 -16.13 34.44
CA GLY A 52 15.21 -16.95 35.64
C GLY A 52 14.36 -18.22 35.42
N GLY A 53 14.18 -18.61 34.17
CA GLY A 53 13.59 -19.90 33.80
C GLY A 53 14.64 -21.01 33.89
N ASP A 54 14.15 -22.20 34.24
CA ASP A 54 14.95 -23.42 34.19
C ASP A 54 14.59 -24.16 32.88
N PRO A 55 15.53 -24.27 31.91
CA PRO A 55 15.25 -24.90 30.62
C PRO A 55 14.95 -26.41 30.74
N ASP A 56 15.33 -27.06 31.84
CA ASP A 56 15.15 -28.49 32.06
C ASP A 56 13.83 -28.82 32.79
N ARG A 57 13.14 -27.83 33.37
CA ARG A 57 11.85 -28.01 34.06
C ARG A 57 10.66 -28.02 33.11
N HIS A 58 9.85 -29.07 33.17
CA HIS A 58 8.67 -29.31 32.33
C HIS A 58 7.31 -28.84 32.95
N GLU A 59 7.24 -27.64 33.57
CA GLU A 59 6.04 -26.93 34.14
C GLU A 59 5.56 -27.35 35.57
N PRO A 60 5.06 -26.41 36.45
CA PRO A 60 3.73 -25.77 36.31
C PRO A 60 3.56 -24.34 36.94
N TYR A 61 4.42 -23.36 36.64
CA TYR A 61 4.30 -22.01 37.29
C TYR A 61 3.49 -20.96 36.51
N TRP A 62 2.85 -21.36 35.41
CA TRP A 62 2.10 -20.44 34.55
C TRP A 62 0.71 -20.99 34.20
N SER A 63 -0.30 -20.13 34.30
CA SER A 63 -1.66 -20.41 33.85
C SER A 63 -2.25 -19.17 33.20
N TRP A 64 -2.73 -19.30 31.96
CA TRP A 64 -3.31 -18.20 31.20
C TRP A 64 -4.53 -17.59 31.91
N THR A 65 -5.41 -18.44 32.42
CA THR A 65 -6.72 -18.05 32.96
C THR A 65 -6.58 -17.15 34.19
N THR A 66 -5.64 -17.47 35.07
CA THR A 66 -5.38 -16.73 36.32
C THR A 66 -4.40 -15.57 36.16
N ALA A 67 -3.74 -15.46 35.01
CA ALA A 67 -2.72 -14.47 34.79
C ALA A 67 -3.26 -13.07 34.52
N ALA A 68 -2.58 -12.07 35.09
CA ALA A 68 -2.78 -10.67 34.74
C ALA A 68 -2.42 -10.38 33.26
N PRO A 69 -3.03 -9.35 32.64
CA PRO A 69 -2.81 -9.01 31.22
C PRO A 69 -1.33 -8.84 30.83
N HIS A 70 -0.53 -8.20 31.70
CA HIS A 70 0.90 -8.00 31.43
C HIS A 70 1.70 -9.30 31.35
N CYS A 71 1.29 -10.34 32.08
CA CYS A 71 1.92 -11.65 31.98
C CYS A 71 1.48 -12.40 30.72
N ARG A 72 0.22 -12.26 30.31
CA ARG A 72 -0.29 -12.84 29.06
C ARG A 72 0.45 -12.28 27.85
N ALA A 73 0.71 -10.97 27.84
CA ALA A 73 1.55 -10.32 26.83
C ALA A 73 2.99 -10.88 26.82
N ALA A 74 3.60 -11.06 28.00
CA ALA A 74 4.94 -11.64 28.12
C ALA A 74 5.01 -13.10 27.64
N TYR A 75 4.00 -13.91 27.98
CA TYR A 75 3.86 -15.27 27.46
C TYR A 75 3.74 -15.30 25.93
N LEU A 76 2.91 -14.43 25.35
CA LEU A 76 2.75 -14.33 23.90
C LEU A 76 4.02 -13.89 23.18
N ARG A 77 4.82 -12.98 23.78
CA ARG A 77 6.14 -12.63 23.26
C ARG A 77 7.05 -13.86 23.19
N GLY A 78 7.17 -14.62 24.27
CA GLY A 78 7.95 -15.86 24.28
C GLY A 78 7.43 -16.90 23.27
N LEU A 79 6.10 -17.00 23.11
CA LEU A 79 5.49 -17.89 22.14
C LEU A 79 5.77 -17.46 20.68
N PHE A 80 5.82 -16.16 20.41
CA PHE A 80 6.19 -15.64 19.09
C PHE A 80 7.66 -15.87 18.77
N LEU A 81 8.55 -15.68 19.74
CA LEU A 81 9.97 -15.95 19.58
C LEU A 81 10.25 -17.43 19.25
N THR A 82 9.42 -18.34 19.74
CA THR A 82 9.64 -19.79 19.56
C THR A 82 8.87 -20.40 18.39
N ARG A 83 7.62 -19.97 18.20
CA ARG A 83 6.66 -20.61 17.29
C ARG A 83 6.04 -19.64 16.29
N GLY A 84 6.33 -18.35 16.42
CA GLY A 84 5.86 -17.30 15.55
C GLY A 84 6.80 -17.01 14.39
N SER A 85 6.23 -16.66 13.25
CA SER A 85 6.94 -16.11 12.09
C SER A 85 6.22 -14.86 11.58
N LEU A 86 6.98 -13.90 11.08
CA LEU A 86 6.48 -12.67 10.45
C LEU A 86 7.07 -12.59 9.04
N SER A 87 6.20 -12.35 8.06
CA SER A 87 6.57 -12.16 6.67
C SER A 87 6.08 -10.79 6.19
N LEU A 88 7.03 -10.02 5.67
CA LEU A 88 6.81 -8.73 5.01
C LEU A 88 7.21 -8.95 3.55
N ALA A 89 6.25 -9.16 2.66
CA ALA A 89 6.55 -9.47 1.26
C ALA A 89 5.61 -8.73 0.33
N GLY A 90 6.16 -7.92 -0.59
CA GLY A 90 5.38 -7.21 -1.59
C GLY A 90 4.32 -6.27 -0.99
N GLY A 91 4.61 -5.67 0.18
CA GLY A 91 3.68 -4.81 0.91
C GLY A 91 2.59 -5.56 1.69
N ARG A 92 2.56 -6.89 1.65
CA ARG A 92 1.68 -7.72 2.50
C ARG A 92 2.39 -8.07 3.79
N THR A 93 1.63 -8.10 4.88
CA THR A 93 2.10 -8.50 6.20
C THR A 93 1.37 -9.78 6.59
N HIS A 94 2.12 -10.79 7.03
CA HIS A 94 1.56 -12.06 7.48
C HIS A 94 2.28 -12.50 8.74
N LEU A 95 1.53 -12.81 9.79
CA LEU A 95 2.06 -13.41 11.00
C LEU A 95 1.40 -14.77 11.21
N GLU A 96 2.19 -15.80 11.48
CA GLU A 96 1.66 -17.11 11.86
C GLU A 96 2.35 -17.71 13.08
N PHE A 97 1.61 -18.51 13.85
CA PHE A 97 2.12 -19.42 14.87
C PHE A 97 1.91 -20.87 14.41
N VAL A 98 2.95 -21.68 14.49
CA VAL A 98 2.88 -23.11 14.13
C VAL A 98 3.00 -23.99 15.37
N LEU A 99 1.90 -24.64 15.74
CA LEU A 99 1.72 -25.39 16.98
C LEU A 99 1.10 -26.77 16.75
N GLU A 100 1.01 -27.56 17.80
CA GLU A 100 0.16 -28.75 17.85
C GLU A 100 -1.33 -28.31 17.70
N PRO A 101 -2.19 -29.07 17.01
CA PRO A 101 -3.57 -28.65 16.71
C PRO A 101 -4.38 -28.16 17.92
N ASP A 102 -4.31 -28.88 19.05
CA ASP A 102 -5.01 -28.51 20.27
C ASP A 102 -4.46 -27.23 20.89
N ARG A 103 -3.14 -27.03 20.83
CA ARG A 103 -2.49 -25.80 21.28
C ARG A 103 -2.88 -24.62 20.40
N ALA A 104 -2.97 -24.81 19.08
CA ALA A 104 -3.46 -23.77 18.18
C ALA A 104 -4.91 -23.37 18.47
N LYS A 105 -5.78 -24.34 18.83
CA LYS A 105 -7.19 -24.05 19.17
C LYS A 105 -7.26 -23.23 20.45
N ARG A 106 -6.50 -23.61 21.48
CA ARG A 106 -6.39 -22.84 22.73
C ARG A 106 -5.85 -21.45 22.49
N LEU A 107 -4.75 -21.32 21.74
CA LEU A 107 -4.15 -20.02 21.42
C LEU A 107 -5.15 -19.09 20.71
N THR A 108 -5.97 -19.63 19.80
CA THR A 108 -6.97 -18.83 19.08
C THR A 108 -7.99 -18.20 20.05
N GLY A 109 -8.47 -18.95 21.04
CA GLY A 109 -9.34 -18.41 22.10
C GLY A 109 -8.63 -17.37 22.97
N GLN A 110 -7.40 -17.66 23.40
CA GLN A 110 -6.57 -16.76 24.18
C GLN A 110 -6.31 -15.42 23.48
N LEU A 111 -6.05 -15.45 22.16
CA LEU A 111 -5.86 -14.24 21.36
C LEU A 111 -7.17 -13.45 21.20
N ALA A 112 -8.30 -14.13 21.05
CA ALA A 112 -9.61 -13.48 21.01
C ALA A 112 -9.94 -12.74 22.33
N GLU A 113 -9.60 -13.32 23.49
CA GLU A 113 -9.73 -12.66 24.80
C GLU A 113 -8.94 -11.34 24.90
N LEU A 114 -7.89 -11.18 24.10
CA LEU A 114 -7.06 -9.97 24.05
C LEU A 114 -7.47 -9.02 22.91
N GLY A 115 -8.61 -9.24 22.26
CA GLY A 115 -9.06 -8.43 21.13
C GLY A 115 -8.25 -8.65 19.84
N LEU A 116 -7.56 -9.80 19.73
CA LEU A 116 -6.74 -10.18 18.58
C LEU A 116 -7.29 -11.45 17.90
N PRO A 117 -8.54 -11.45 17.39
CA PRO A 117 -9.12 -12.63 16.76
C PRO A 117 -8.21 -13.12 15.62
N ALA A 118 -7.95 -14.42 15.59
CA ALA A 118 -7.03 -15.05 14.66
C ALA A 118 -7.72 -16.14 13.85
N SER A 119 -7.27 -16.36 12.62
CA SER A 119 -7.73 -17.52 11.84
C SER A 119 -6.92 -18.75 12.23
N GLN A 120 -7.59 -19.90 12.37
CA GLN A 120 -6.94 -21.18 12.65
C GLN A 120 -7.15 -22.15 11.48
N ARG A 121 -6.13 -22.93 11.13
CA ARG A 121 -6.23 -24.06 10.18
C ARG A 121 -5.28 -25.19 10.54
N ALA A 122 -5.56 -26.40 10.06
CA ALA A 122 -4.59 -27.49 10.07
C ALA A 122 -3.71 -27.45 8.80
N ARG A 123 -2.41 -27.74 8.94
CA ARG A 123 -1.44 -27.84 7.84
C ARG A 123 -0.42 -28.92 8.16
N ARG A 124 -0.37 -29.99 7.37
CA ARG A 124 0.61 -31.09 7.50
C ARG A 124 0.69 -31.65 8.95
N GLY A 125 -0.46 -31.92 9.56
CA GLY A 125 -0.54 -32.42 10.94
C GLY A 125 -0.26 -31.39 12.05
N ARG A 126 -0.03 -30.11 11.70
CA ARG A 126 0.18 -29.00 12.64
C ARG A 126 -1.00 -28.04 12.62
N GLY A 127 -1.26 -27.38 13.75
CA GLY A 127 -2.15 -26.23 13.81
C GLY A 127 -1.42 -24.94 13.46
N VAL A 128 -2.03 -24.11 12.63
CA VAL A 128 -1.52 -22.80 12.21
C VAL A 128 -2.53 -21.74 12.62
N VAL A 129 -2.09 -20.79 13.45
CA VAL A 129 -2.85 -19.59 13.84
C VAL A 129 -2.27 -18.41 13.09
N THR A 130 -3.07 -17.60 12.40
CA THR A 130 -2.56 -16.57 11.48
C THR A 130 -3.34 -15.26 11.51
N TRP A 131 -2.61 -14.18 11.25
CA TRP A 131 -3.13 -12.87 10.90
C TRP A 131 -2.63 -12.41 9.54
N LYS A 132 -3.54 -11.77 8.79
CA LYS A 132 -3.24 -11.06 7.54
C LYS A 132 -3.49 -9.56 7.64
N SER A 133 -4.19 -9.11 8.68
CA SER A 133 -4.44 -7.68 8.92
C SER A 133 -3.17 -7.03 9.48
N ALA A 134 -2.68 -6.00 8.78
CA ALA A 134 -1.55 -5.21 9.25
C ALA A 134 -1.85 -4.49 10.57
N GLU A 135 -3.11 -4.08 10.81
CA GLU A 135 -3.52 -3.47 12.08
C GLU A 135 -3.47 -4.47 13.24
N THR A 136 -4.01 -5.68 13.05
CA THR A 136 -3.96 -6.71 14.10
C THR A 136 -2.52 -7.10 14.42
N ILE A 137 -1.67 -7.21 13.40
CA ILE A 137 -0.24 -7.48 13.57
C ILE A 137 0.44 -6.33 14.31
N ALA A 138 0.16 -5.07 13.94
CA ALA A 138 0.70 -3.90 14.65
C ALA A 138 0.29 -3.89 16.14
N THR A 139 -0.98 -4.16 16.44
CA THR A 139 -1.47 -4.27 17.83
C THR A 139 -0.75 -5.39 18.58
N PHE A 140 -0.55 -6.55 17.95
CA PHE A 140 0.22 -7.64 18.55
C PHE A 140 1.69 -7.24 18.81
N LEU A 141 2.38 -6.64 17.82
CA LEU A 141 3.77 -6.21 17.97
C LEU A 141 3.93 -5.19 19.10
N ARG A 142 2.96 -4.27 19.23
CA ARG A 142 2.88 -3.29 20.32
C ARG A 142 2.69 -3.97 21.67
N LEU A 143 1.77 -4.93 21.76
CA LEU A 143 1.52 -5.72 22.97
C LEU A 143 2.76 -6.52 23.40
N ALA A 144 3.46 -7.11 22.42
CA ALA A 144 4.67 -7.89 22.64
C ALA A 144 5.90 -7.01 22.95
N GLY A 145 5.83 -5.69 22.71
CA GLY A 145 6.86 -4.72 23.08
C GLY A 145 7.86 -4.38 21.98
N ALA A 146 7.59 -4.72 20.71
CA ALA A 146 8.43 -4.35 19.56
C ALA A 146 8.10 -2.94 19.04
N SER A 147 8.04 -1.95 19.92
CA SER A 147 7.54 -0.61 19.60
C SER A 147 8.43 0.14 18.60
N ALA A 148 9.76 0.04 18.72
CA ALA A 148 10.68 0.75 17.85
C ALA A 148 10.67 0.17 16.43
N SER A 149 10.73 -1.16 16.31
CA SER A 149 10.65 -1.82 15.01
C SER A 149 9.26 -1.70 14.38
N LEU A 150 8.19 -1.65 15.19
CA LEU A 150 6.83 -1.36 14.71
C LEU A 150 6.75 0.04 14.08
N LEU A 151 7.36 1.06 14.71
CA LEU A 151 7.40 2.41 14.14
C LEU A 151 8.13 2.42 12.79
N GLN A 152 9.24 1.69 12.67
CA GLN A 152 9.95 1.54 11.39
C GLN A 152 9.07 0.86 10.34
N LEU A 153 8.34 -0.20 10.71
CA LEU A 153 7.39 -0.88 9.83
C LEU A 153 6.28 0.05 9.33
N GLU A 154 5.69 0.84 10.23
CA GLU A 154 4.64 1.81 9.92
C GLU A 154 5.16 2.92 9.00
N ALA A 155 6.32 3.51 9.30
CA ALA A 155 6.96 4.53 8.47
C ALA A 155 7.23 4.03 7.05
N GLN A 156 7.72 2.80 6.91
CA GLN A 156 7.95 2.18 5.59
C GLN A 156 6.63 1.93 4.84
N ARG A 157 5.57 1.52 5.54
CA ARG A 157 4.23 1.33 4.95
C ARG A 157 3.69 2.64 4.41
N VAL A 158 3.73 3.72 5.20
CA VAL A 158 3.30 5.07 4.80
C VAL A 158 4.10 5.54 3.58
N ALA A 159 5.43 5.46 3.63
CA ALA A 159 6.27 5.86 2.51
C ALA A 159 5.99 5.06 1.23
N ARG A 160 5.62 3.77 1.34
CA ARG A 160 5.22 2.96 0.18
C ARG A 160 3.89 3.44 -0.40
N THR A 161 2.89 3.70 0.45
CA THR A 161 1.58 4.23 0.03
C THR A 161 1.73 5.56 -0.69
N LEU A 162 2.47 6.51 -0.11
CA LEU A 162 2.71 7.84 -0.70
C LEU A 162 3.41 7.74 -2.06
N ARG A 163 4.46 6.92 -2.20
CA ARG A 163 5.10 6.71 -3.50
C ARG A 163 4.13 6.11 -4.52
N GLY A 164 3.28 5.18 -4.11
CA GLY A 164 2.26 4.60 -4.97
C GLY A 164 1.24 5.63 -5.46
N GLU A 165 0.80 6.52 -4.58
CA GLU A 165 -0.11 7.63 -4.91
C GLU A 165 0.54 8.63 -5.86
N LEU A 166 1.76 9.08 -5.56
CA LEU A 166 2.53 9.99 -6.41
C LEU A 166 2.77 9.40 -7.80
N ASN A 167 3.19 8.13 -7.89
CA ASN A 167 3.38 7.47 -9.17
C ASN A 167 2.09 7.41 -10.00
N ARG A 168 0.94 7.16 -9.35
CA ARG A 168 -0.35 7.19 -10.05
C ARG A 168 -0.71 8.60 -10.54
N SER A 169 -0.46 9.63 -9.71
CA SER A 169 -0.69 11.03 -10.09
C SER A 169 0.19 11.43 -11.27
N LEU A 170 1.49 11.21 -11.18
CA LEU A 170 2.46 11.53 -12.22
C LEU A 170 2.16 10.79 -13.53
N ASN A 171 1.78 9.51 -13.46
CA ASN A 171 1.37 8.76 -14.66
C ASN A 171 0.11 9.35 -15.30
N ALA A 172 -0.86 9.78 -14.50
CA ALA A 172 -2.08 10.42 -15.01
C ALA A 172 -1.77 11.78 -15.64
N GLU A 173 -0.94 12.60 -15.01
CA GLU A 173 -0.48 13.89 -15.51
C GLU A 173 0.31 13.74 -16.81
N ALA A 174 1.28 12.83 -16.86
CA ALA A 174 2.05 12.53 -18.07
C ALA A 174 1.15 12.06 -19.22
N ALA A 175 0.18 11.18 -18.95
CA ALA A 175 -0.77 10.73 -19.97
C ALA A 175 -1.70 11.86 -20.45
N ASN A 176 -2.12 12.76 -19.55
CA ASN A 176 -2.91 13.94 -19.91
C ASN A 176 -2.11 14.90 -20.79
N LEU A 177 -0.85 15.18 -20.42
CA LEU A 177 0.04 16.03 -21.19
C LEU A 177 0.31 15.44 -22.58
N ALA A 178 0.62 14.14 -22.67
CA ALA A 178 0.83 13.46 -23.94
C ALA A 178 -0.39 13.58 -24.88
N ARG A 179 -1.61 13.37 -24.35
CA ARG A 179 -2.85 13.58 -25.10
C ARG A 179 -3.05 15.03 -25.54
N ALA A 180 -2.71 15.99 -24.69
CA ALA A 180 -2.82 17.41 -24.99
C ALA A 180 -1.85 17.82 -26.12
N VAL A 181 -0.59 17.37 -26.05
CA VAL A 181 0.43 17.62 -27.09
C VAL A 181 0.00 17.00 -28.42
N GLN A 182 -0.47 15.75 -28.42
CA GLN A 182 -0.96 15.10 -29.64
C GLN A 182 -2.19 15.81 -30.23
N ALA A 183 -3.11 16.29 -29.39
CA ALA A 183 -4.26 17.06 -29.84
C ALA A 183 -3.85 18.41 -30.43
N ALA A 184 -2.95 19.14 -29.78
CA ALA A 184 -2.44 20.41 -30.28
C ALA A 184 -1.75 20.23 -31.65
N ALA A 185 -0.91 19.21 -31.81
CA ALA A 185 -0.25 18.90 -33.08
C ALA A 185 -1.26 18.66 -34.21
N ARG A 186 -2.28 17.81 -33.98
CA ARG A 186 -3.35 17.57 -34.97
C ARG A 186 -4.15 18.82 -35.31
N GLN A 187 -4.46 19.63 -34.31
CA GLN A 187 -5.20 20.87 -34.49
C GLN A 187 -4.43 21.88 -35.34
N ILE A 188 -3.12 22.02 -35.08
CA ILE A 188 -2.24 22.90 -35.87
C ILE A 188 -2.15 22.38 -37.30
N GLU A 189 -1.91 21.08 -37.51
CA GLU A 189 -1.88 20.49 -38.85
C GLU A 189 -3.18 20.74 -39.63
N ALA A 190 -4.34 20.62 -38.98
CA ALA A 190 -5.63 20.91 -39.60
C ALA A 190 -5.80 22.39 -39.96
N ILE A 191 -5.34 23.30 -39.09
CA ILE A 191 -5.35 24.74 -39.35
C ILE A 191 -4.45 25.07 -40.53
N ASP A 192 -3.24 24.50 -40.57
CA ASP A 192 -2.25 24.71 -41.62
C ASP A 192 -2.77 24.24 -42.98
N ARG A 193 -3.45 23.08 -43.02
CA ARG A 193 -4.08 22.55 -44.23
C ARG A 193 -5.19 23.46 -44.75
N LEU A 194 -6.09 23.89 -43.86
CA LEU A 194 -7.18 24.81 -44.22
C LEU A 194 -6.66 26.15 -44.73
N GLU A 195 -5.50 26.61 -44.24
CA GLU A 195 -4.85 27.82 -44.75
C GLU A 195 -4.24 27.59 -46.14
N ALA A 196 -3.52 26.49 -46.34
CA ALA A 196 -2.91 26.15 -47.62
C ALA A 196 -3.95 25.97 -48.75
N GLU A 197 -5.15 25.49 -48.43
CA GLU A 197 -6.27 25.36 -49.35
C GLU A 197 -7.06 26.67 -49.55
N GLY A 198 -6.68 27.76 -48.87
CA GLY A 198 -7.39 29.05 -48.94
C GLY A 198 -8.76 29.07 -48.25
N LEU A 199 -9.10 28.03 -47.47
CA LEU A 199 -10.39 27.88 -46.81
C LEU A 199 -10.46 28.65 -45.48
N LEU A 200 -9.35 28.79 -44.77
CA LEU A 200 -9.29 29.44 -43.44
C LEU A 200 -9.87 30.88 -43.42
N PRO A 201 -9.58 31.77 -44.39
CA PRO A 201 -10.15 33.13 -44.42
C PRO A 201 -11.68 33.16 -44.57
N SER A 202 -12.27 32.17 -45.23
CA SER A 202 -13.73 32.06 -45.45
C SER A 202 -14.50 31.61 -44.21
N LEU A 203 -13.81 31.11 -43.18
CA LEU A 203 -14.44 30.63 -41.95
C LEU A 203 -15.01 31.78 -41.11
N PRO A 204 -16.03 31.55 -40.26
CA PRO A 204 -16.56 32.58 -39.38
C PRO A 204 -15.49 33.21 -38.47
N PRO A 205 -15.60 34.50 -38.08
CA PRO A 205 -14.57 35.21 -37.30
C PRO A 205 -14.10 34.44 -36.07
N ARG A 206 -15.04 33.85 -35.33
CA ARG A 206 -14.74 33.03 -34.15
C ARG A 206 -13.86 31.81 -34.42
N ALA A 207 -14.05 31.14 -35.56
CA ALA A 207 -13.23 29.99 -35.93
C ALA A 207 -11.80 30.44 -36.27
N ARG A 208 -11.66 31.57 -36.98
CA ARG A 208 -10.36 32.17 -37.28
C ARG A 208 -9.62 32.64 -36.02
N SER A 209 -10.31 33.28 -35.07
CA SER A 209 -9.72 33.68 -33.79
C SER A 209 -9.22 32.48 -32.98
N VAL A 210 -9.98 31.37 -32.95
CA VAL A 210 -9.54 30.14 -32.27
C VAL A 210 -8.35 29.49 -32.99
N ALA A 211 -8.35 29.48 -34.33
CA ALA A 211 -7.22 28.97 -35.11
C ALA A 211 -5.93 29.78 -34.85
N ALA A 212 -6.04 31.12 -34.87
CA ALA A 212 -4.92 32.01 -34.57
C ALA A 212 -4.38 31.78 -33.15
N ALA A 213 -5.26 31.75 -32.14
CA ALA A 213 -4.84 31.54 -30.75
C ALA A 213 -4.17 30.17 -30.53
N ARG A 214 -4.64 29.10 -31.19
CA ARG A 214 -4.00 27.78 -31.11
C ARG A 214 -2.63 27.75 -31.78
N ARG A 215 -2.43 28.49 -32.89
CA ARG A 215 -1.12 28.63 -33.54
C ARG A 215 -0.16 29.49 -32.71
N GLU A 216 -0.66 30.57 -32.12
CA GLU A 216 0.13 31.48 -31.30
C GLU A 216 0.59 30.83 -29.99
N ALA A 217 -0.25 29.96 -29.40
CA ALA A 217 0.09 29.22 -28.19
C ALA A 217 -0.20 27.71 -28.36
N PRO A 218 0.68 26.96 -29.05
CA PRO A 218 0.55 25.51 -29.27
C PRO A 218 0.42 24.71 -27.97
N GLU A 219 1.20 25.10 -26.95
CA GLU A 219 1.27 24.46 -25.64
C GLU A 219 0.10 24.83 -24.70
N ALA A 220 -0.67 25.87 -25.03
CA ALA A 220 -1.76 26.33 -24.18
C ALA A 220 -2.89 25.29 -24.08
N THR A 221 -3.36 25.05 -22.87
CA THR A 221 -4.55 24.26 -22.62
C THR A 221 -5.79 24.89 -23.26
N LEU A 222 -6.84 24.09 -23.48
CA LEU A 222 -8.13 24.61 -23.95
C LEU A 222 -8.72 25.68 -23.01
N ALA A 223 -8.37 25.63 -21.72
CA ALA A 223 -8.81 26.63 -20.74
C ALA A 223 -8.05 27.95 -20.92
N GLU A 224 -6.73 27.91 -21.09
CA GLU A 224 -5.91 29.10 -21.35
C GLU A 224 -6.30 29.79 -22.65
N LEU A 225 -6.50 29.03 -23.74
CA LEU A 225 -7.03 29.59 -24.99
C LEU A 225 -8.43 30.22 -24.80
N ALA A 226 -9.27 29.61 -23.98
CA ALA A 226 -10.59 30.12 -23.70
C ALA A 226 -10.54 31.43 -22.91
N THR A 227 -9.67 31.52 -21.90
CA THR A 227 -9.40 32.75 -21.16
C THR A 227 -8.89 33.85 -22.08
N ALA A 228 -7.88 33.57 -22.92
CA ALA A 228 -7.31 34.54 -23.86
C ALA A 228 -8.35 35.09 -24.85
N LEU A 229 -9.33 34.28 -25.24
CA LEU A 229 -10.38 34.64 -26.19
C LEU A 229 -11.68 35.15 -25.54
N GLY A 230 -11.77 35.18 -24.21
CA GLY A 230 -13.03 35.49 -23.51
C GLY A 230 -14.15 34.49 -23.81
N LEU A 231 -13.81 33.22 -24.07
CA LEU A 231 -14.74 32.15 -24.41
C LEU A 231 -14.85 31.11 -23.29
N HIS A 232 -15.88 30.27 -23.34
CA HIS A 232 -15.94 29.08 -22.51
C HIS A 232 -15.05 27.97 -23.09
N ARG A 233 -14.36 27.19 -22.23
CA ARG A 233 -13.50 26.05 -22.64
C ARG A 233 -14.15 25.13 -23.68
N SER A 234 -15.39 24.71 -23.43
CA SER A 234 -16.12 23.80 -24.31
C SER A 234 -16.40 24.41 -25.69
N ALA A 235 -16.45 25.74 -25.79
CA ALA A 235 -16.71 26.43 -27.02
C ALA A 235 -15.45 26.56 -27.89
N VAL A 236 -14.28 26.72 -27.27
CA VAL A 236 -12.97 26.59 -27.95
C VAL A 236 -12.79 25.17 -28.47
N GLN A 237 -13.04 24.17 -27.62
CA GLN A 237 -12.98 22.75 -28.00
C GLN A 237 -13.82 22.45 -29.25
N ARG A 238 -15.10 22.83 -29.25
CA ARG A 238 -15.99 22.62 -30.41
C ARG A 238 -15.57 23.37 -31.67
N GLN A 239 -14.80 24.45 -31.56
CA GLN A 239 -14.27 25.13 -32.75
C GLN A 239 -13.08 24.36 -33.33
N LEU A 240 -12.16 23.91 -32.48
CA LEU A 240 -11.00 23.09 -32.89
C LEU A 240 -11.45 21.77 -33.52
N GLU A 241 -12.39 21.06 -32.90
CA GLU A 241 -12.97 19.83 -33.47
C GLU A 241 -13.59 20.07 -34.86
N ARG A 242 -14.19 21.25 -35.08
CA ARG A 242 -14.76 21.62 -36.39
C ARG A 242 -13.69 21.96 -37.42
N LEU A 243 -12.58 22.59 -37.00
CA LEU A 243 -11.45 22.86 -37.88
C LEU A 243 -10.80 21.54 -38.33
N GLU A 244 -10.54 20.64 -37.38
CA GLU A 244 -10.04 19.28 -37.65
C GLU A 244 -10.96 18.53 -38.61
N TRP A 245 -12.27 18.52 -38.34
CA TRP A 245 -13.22 17.84 -39.23
C TRP A 245 -13.30 18.47 -40.63
N ARG A 246 -13.26 19.81 -40.75
CA ARG A 246 -13.26 20.50 -42.06
C ARG A 246 -12.01 20.18 -42.87
N SER A 247 -10.85 20.17 -42.22
CA SER A 247 -9.57 19.83 -42.85
C SER A 247 -9.54 18.41 -43.42
N LEU A 248 -10.32 17.49 -42.85
CA LEU A 248 -10.43 16.11 -43.32
C LEU A 248 -11.50 15.93 -44.40
N SER A 249 -12.52 16.80 -44.44
CA SER A 249 -13.75 16.58 -45.21
C SER A 249 -13.79 17.28 -46.57
N GLY A 250 -12.75 18.03 -46.95
CA GLY A 250 -12.57 18.70 -48.25
C GLY A 250 -13.86 19.02 -49.01
N GLU A 251 -14.42 20.23 -48.81
CA GLU A 251 -15.65 20.77 -49.45
C GLU A 251 -16.96 19.94 -49.38
N THR A 252 -16.96 18.65 -49.05
CA THR A 252 -18.16 17.80 -49.11
C THR A 252 -18.34 16.91 -47.89
N ALA A 253 -18.86 17.45 -46.79
CA ALA A 253 -19.67 16.67 -45.85
C ALA A 253 -20.54 17.60 -45.00
N GLY A 254 -21.75 17.16 -44.63
CA GLY A 254 -22.63 17.86 -43.69
C GLY A 254 -22.19 17.67 -42.24
N ARG A 255 -22.54 18.65 -41.38
CA ARG A 255 -22.29 18.74 -39.92
C ARG A 255 -22.11 17.38 -39.19
N PRO A 256 -21.06 17.19 -38.37
CA PRO A 256 -21.03 16.08 -37.43
C PRO A 256 -21.95 16.39 -36.24
N GLY A 257 -22.82 15.44 -35.90
CA GLY A 257 -23.70 15.49 -34.71
C GLY A 257 -22.93 15.29 -33.40
N PRO A 258 -23.53 15.62 -32.25
CA PRO A 258 -22.83 15.60 -30.97
C PRO A 258 -22.56 14.17 -30.51
N GLY A 259 -21.29 13.85 -30.26
CA GLY A 259 -20.86 12.77 -29.37
C GLY A 259 -20.85 11.36 -29.97
N ARG A 260 -19.67 10.93 -30.46
CA ARG A 260 -19.26 9.53 -30.33
C ARG A 260 -18.12 9.46 -29.32
N ALA A 261 -18.41 8.84 -28.18
CA ALA A 261 -17.39 8.34 -27.28
C ALA A 261 -16.50 7.36 -28.04
N ALA A 262 -15.18 7.50 -27.89
CA ALA A 262 -14.22 6.52 -28.38
C ALA A 262 -14.42 5.19 -27.63
N PRO A 263 -14.29 4.03 -28.30
CA PRO A 263 -14.36 2.75 -27.63
C PRO A 263 -13.13 2.54 -26.74
N ILE A 264 -13.36 1.79 -25.66
CA ILE A 264 -12.40 1.35 -24.64
C ILE A 264 -11.32 0.48 -25.28
#